data_AF-A0AAX1WQU6-F1
#
_entry.id   AF-A0AAX1WQU6-F1
#
_cell.length_a   1.000
_cell.length_b   1.000
_cell.length_c   1.000
_cell.angle_alpha   90.00
_cell.angle_beta   90.00
_cell.angle_gamma   90.00
#
_symmetry.space_group_name_H-M   'P 1'
#
loop_
_entity.id
_entity.type
_entity.pdbx_description
1 polymer ?
#
loop_
_entity_poly.entity_id
_entity_poly.type
_entity_poly.pdbx_seq_one_letter_code
_entity_poly.pdbx_strand_id
1 'polypeptide(L)'
;MTFNIFALTADAQERMLFHSIFNEWLSRASDEDWQQLEQARERFAPNEVCSAVRLVRRCLARRDLARELPQSLRQLLQERNWPPACDGAIAL
;
A
#
# COMPACT_ATOMS: atom_id res chain seq x y z
N MET A 1 -20.02 -26.92 -10.03
CA MET A 1 -18.57 -26.66 -10.06
C MET A 1 -18.25 -25.74 -8.89
N THR A 2 -17.76 -26.30 -7.79
CA THR A 2 -17.43 -25.55 -6.59
C THR A 2 -16.02 -25.02 -6.77
N PHE A 3 -15.87 -23.71 -6.99
CA PHE A 3 -14.55 -23.08 -6.98
C PHE A 3 -14.01 -23.18 -5.56
N ASN A 4 -13.12 -24.15 -5.34
CA ASN A 4 -12.31 -24.18 -4.14
C ASN A 4 -11.29 -23.04 -4.31
N ILE A 5 -11.67 -21.84 -3.88
CA ILE A 5 -10.80 -20.67 -3.86
C ILE A 5 -9.74 -20.98 -2.81
N PHE A 6 -8.65 -21.58 -3.29
CA PHE A 6 -7.42 -21.87 -2.58
C PHE A 6 -7.15 -20.79 -1.54
N ALA A 7 -6.80 -21.21 -0.33
CA ALA A 7 -6.27 -20.34 0.71
C ALA A 7 -5.25 -19.39 0.08
N LEU A 8 -5.67 -18.15 -0.15
CA LEU A 8 -4.81 -17.12 -0.68
C LEU A 8 -3.65 -17.01 0.30
N THR A 9 -2.42 -17.02 -0.22
CA THR A 9 -1.25 -16.78 0.62
C THR A 9 -1.43 -15.43 1.32
N ALA A 10 -0.87 -15.27 2.53
CA ALA A 10 -0.99 -14.02 3.29
C ALA A 10 -0.58 -12.79 2.45
N ASP A 11 0.43 -12.94 1.58
CA ASP A 11 0.87 -11.90 0.64
C ASP A 11 -0.18 -11.59 -0.45
N ALA A 12 -0.91 -12.59 -0.96
CA ALA A 12 -1.99 -12.35 -1.92
C ALA A 12 -3.18 -11.62 -1.26
N GLN A 13 -3.53 -11.99 -0.02
CA GLN A 13 -4.58 -11.30 0.75
C GLN A 13 -4.19 -9.85 1.05
N GLU A 14 -2.95 -9.61 1.49
CA GLU A 14 -2.44 -8.27 1.75
C GLU A 14 -2.45 -7.41 0.48
N ARG A 15 -2.05 -7.97 -0.66
CA ARG A 15 -2.09 -7.25 -1.95
C ARG A 15 -3.50 -6.92 -2.38
N MET A 16 -4.45 -7.85 -2.22
CA MET A 16 -5.86 -7.58 -2.52
C MET A 16 -6.42 -6.47 -1.63
N LEU A 17 -6.10 -6.51 -0.33
CA LEU A 17 -6.50 -5.46 0.61
C LEU A 17 -5.88 -4.11 0.20
N PHE A 18 -4.59 -4.07 -0.13
CA PHE A 18 -3.94 -2.87 -0.64
C PHE A 18 -4.67 -2.32 -1.86
N HIS A 19 -4.94 -3.15 -2.87
CA HIS A 19 -5.59 -2.71 -4.10
C HIS A 19 -7.01 -2.18 -3.85
N SER A 20 -7.76 -2.77 -2.91
CA SER A 20 -9.05 -2.25 -2.49
C SER A 20 -8.92 -0.85 -1.87
N ILE A 21 -7.96 -0.66 -0.95
CA ILE A 21 -7.69 0.62 -0.28
C ILE A 21 -7.25 1.67 -1.31
N PHE A 22 -6.31 1.28 -2.16
CA PHE A 22 -5.73 2.16 -3.17
C PHE A 22 -6.79 2.60 -4.18
N ASN A 23 -7.66 1.69 -4.65
CA ASN A 23 -8.75 2.05 -5.55
C ASN A 23 -9.79 2.98 -4.89
N GLU A 24 -10.10 2.78 -3.61
CA GLU A 24 -10.94 3.71 -2.85
C GLU A 24 -10.28 5.10 -2.78
N TRP A 25 -9.00 5.14 -2.44
CA TRP A 25 -8.24 6.39 -2.40
C TRP A 25 -8.20 7.07 -3.77
N LEU A 26 -7.93 6.34 -4.84
CA LEU A 26 -7.91 6.85 -6.22
C LEU A 26 -9.22 7.53 -6.63
N SER A 27 -10.36 7.04 -6.14
CA SER A 27 -11.67 7.63 -6.44
C SER A 27 -11.92 8.98 -5.73
N ARG A 28 -11.09 9.32 -4.73
CA ARG A 28 -11.23 10.50 -3.87
C ARG A 28 -10.00 11.41 -3.86
N ALA A 29 -8.88 10.96 -4.41
CA ALA A 29 -7.61 11.68 -4.42
C ALA A 29 -7.74 12.97 -5.23
N SER A 30 -7.17 14.06 -4.70
CA SER A 30 -7.01 15.31 -5.45
C SER A 30 -5.85 15.23 -6.44
N ASP A 31 -5.75 16.21 -7.33
CA ASP A 31 -4.59 16.34 -8.22
C ASP A 31 -3.28 16.53 -7.42
N GLU A 32 -3.34 17.23 -6.27
CA GLU A 32 -2.20 17.43 -5.37
C GLU A 32 -1.73 16.11 -4.75
N ASP A 33 -2.68 15.29 -4.28
CA ASP A 33 -2.43 13.95 -3.76
C ASP A 33 -1.74 13.07 -4.82
N TRP A 34 -2.19 13.18 -6.07
CA TRP A 34 -1.59 12.48 -7.20
C TRP A 34 -0.16 12.95 -7.50
N GLN A 35 0.06 14.26 -7.56
CA GLN A 35 1.39 14.83 -7.77
C GLN A 35 2.36 14.43 -6.67
N GLN A 36 1.89 14.42 -5.42
CA GLN A 36 2.71 13.98 -4.29
C GLN A 36 3.08 12.50 -4.41
N LEU A 37 2.15 11.64 -4.83
CA LEU A 37 2.44 10.23 -5.09
C LEU A 37 3.44 10.04 -6.24
N GLU A 38 3.32 10.80 -7.32
CA GLU A 38 4.28 10.75 -8.44
C GLU A 38 5.68 11.22 -8.02
N GLN A 39 5.78 12.29 -7.24
CA GLN A 39 7.07 12.77 -6.71
C GLN A 39 7.71 11.73 -5.79
N ALA A 40 6.92 11.11 -4.91
CA ALA A 40 7.39 10.04 -4.04
C ALA A 40 7.88 8.84 -4.85
N ARG A 41 7.17 8.49 -5.95
CA ARG A 41 7.60 7.43 -6.88
C ARG A 41 8.94 7.78 -7.53
N GLU A 42 9.07 8.98 -8.08
CA GLU A 42 10.28 9.41 -8.81
C GLU A 42 11.52 9.44 -7.92
N ARG A 43 11.38 9.90 -6.67
CA ARG A 43 12.49 9.87 -5.69
C ARG A 43 12.89 8.45 -5.29
N PHE A 44 11.92 7.56 -5.22
CA PHE A 44 12.12 6.21 -4.70
C PHE A 44 12.64 5.24 -5.78
N ALA A 45 12.12 5.36 -7.00
CA ALA A 45 12.38 4.44 -8.11
C ALA A 45 12.51 5.25 -9.41
N PRO A 46 13.53 6.14 -9.51
CA PRO A 46 13.72 6.95 -10.71
C PRO A 46 13.91 6.05 -11.92
N ASN A 47 13.14 6.27 -12.98
CA ASN A 47 13.14 5.46 -14.20
C ASN A 47 12.76 3.98 -14.02
N GLU A 48 12.19 3.59 -12.88
CA GLU A 48 11.76 2.21 -12.62
C GLU A 48 10.23 2.12 -12.49
N VAL A 49 9.64 1.12 -13.17
CA VAL A 49 8.22 0.77 -12.95
C VAL A 49 8.13 -0.09 -11.68
N CYS A 50 7.96 0.57 -10.53
CA CYS A 50 7.66 -0.13 -9.28
C CYS A 50 6.15 -0.31 -9.10
N SER A 51 5.73 -1.46 -8.56
CA SER A 51 4.32 -1.64 -8.20
C SER A 51 3.94 -0.73 -7.04
N ALA A 52 2.73 -0.16 -7.06
CA ALA A 52 2.24 0.73 -6.00
C ALA A 52 2.35 0.07 -4.60
N VAL A 53 2.05 -1.23 -4.50
CA VAL A 53 2.26 -2.03 -3.28
C VAL A 53 3.71 -1.94 -2.78
N ARG A 54 4.70 -2.13 -3.67
CA ARG A 54 6.13 -2.10 -3.31
C ARG A 54 6.58 -0.70 -2.91
N LEU A 55 6.10 0.33 -3.62
CA LEU A 55 6.35 1.74 -3.29
C LEU A 55 5.86 2.02 -1.87
N VAL A 56 4.59 1.77 -1.59
CA VAL A 56 3.98 2.09 -0.30
C VAL A 56 4.59 1.25 0.83
N ARG A 57 4.79 -0.07 0.65
CA ARG A 57 5.47 -0.91 1.67
C ARG A 57 6.83 -0.34 2.05
N ARG A 58 7.65 0.06 1.06
CA ARG A 58 8.99 0.59 1.32
C ARG A 58 8.97 1.99 1.93
N CYS A 59 8.03 2.84 1.51
CA CYS A 59 7.83 4.14 2.14
C CYS A 59 7.39 3.98 3.60
N LEU A 60 6.48 3.06 3.92
CA LEU A 60 6.07 2.80 5.31
C LEU A 60 7.20 2.20 6.17
N ALA A 61 8.09 1.40 5.57
CA ALA A 61 9.26 0.86 6.27
C ALA A 61 10.31 1.92 6.64
N ARG A 62 10.24 3.12 6.06
CA ARG A 62 11.21 4.22 6.23
C ARG A 62 10.49 5.50 6.67
N ARG A 63 10.63 5.88 7.94
CA ARG A 63 9.89 7.00 8.56
C ARG A 63 10.04 8.34 7.82
N ASP A 64 11.19 8.57 7.22
CA ASP A 64 11.52 9.69 6.35
C ASP A 64 10.66 9.69 5.08
N LEU A 65 10.59 8.54 4.38
CA LEU A 65 9.83 8.40 3.13
C LEU A 65 8.32 8.28 3.36
N ALA A 66 7.88 7.79 4.52
CA ALA A 66 6.47 7.76 4.86
C ALA A 66 5.86 9.17 4.79
N ARG A 67 6.60 10.22 5.16
CA ARG A 67 6.11 11.60 5.08
C ARG A 67 5.93 12.11 3.66
N GLU A 68 6.59 11.47 2.69
CA GLU A 68 6.47 11.83 1.27
C GLU A 68 5.21 11.26 0.63
N LEU A 69 4.60 10.21 1.21
CA LEU A 69 3.32 9.72 0.74
C LEU A 69 2.18 10.70 1.07
N PRO A 70 1.16 10.79 0.20
CA PRO A 70 -0.05 11.57 0.44
C PRO A 70 -0.63 11.25 1.81
N GLN A 71 -0.98 12.30 2.57
CA GLN A 71 -1.52 12.13 3.91
C GLN A 71 -2.84 11.34 3.88
N SER A 72 -3.70 11.64 2.91
CA SER A 72 -4.98 10.96 2.69
C SER A 72 -4.79 9.46 2.48
N LEU A 73 -3.80 9.06 1.70
CA LEU A 73 -3.47 7.65 1.47
C LEU A 73 -2.97 6.99 2.75
N ARG A 74 -2.07 7.65 3.49
CA ARG A 74 -1.53 7.11 4.75
C ARG A 74 -2.61 6.91 5.80
N GLN A 75 -3.51 7.88 5.94
CA GLN A 75 -4.65 7.78 6.86
C GLN A 75 -5.53 6.59 6.50
N LEU A 76 -5.89 6.44 5.21
CA LEU A 76 -6.72 5.33 4.77
C LEU A 76 -6.05 3.97 4.97
N LEU A 77 -4.74 3.86 4.73
CA LEU A 77 -3.98 2.63 5.00
C LEU A 77 -3.99 2.30 6.50
N GLN A 78 -3.83 3.30 7.38
CA GLN A 78 -3.86 3.12 8.82
C GLN A 78 -5.26 2.73 9.32
N GLU A 79 -6.31 3.38 8.85
CA GLU A 79 -7.72 3.07 9.18
C GLU A 79 -8.10 1.64 8.81
N ARG A 80 -7.50 1.13 7.73
CA ARG A 80 -7.77 -0.21 7.20
C ARG A 80 -6.76 -1.25 7.68
N ASN A 81 -5.91 -0.89 8.65
CA ASN A 81 -4.87 -1.75 9.24
C ASN A 81 -3.96 -2.38 8.18
N TRP A 82 -3.44 -1.56 7.25
CA TRP A 82 -2.51 -2.01 6.22
C TRP A 82 -1.08 -1.49 6.44
N PRO A 83 -0.04 -2.34 6.36
CA PRO A 83 -0.13 -3.79 6.19
C PRO A 83 -0.75 -4.47 7.43
N PRO A 84 -1.53 -5.55 7.24
CA PRO A 84 -2.10 -6.28 8.36
C PRO A 84 -0.96 -6.79 9.22
N ALA A 85 -1.04 -6.59 10.53
CA ALA A 85 -0.15 -7.27 11.46
C ALA A 85 -0.27 -8.77 11.17
N CYS A 86 0.82 -9.41 10.76
CA CYS A 86 0.83 -10.86 10.60
C CYS A 86 0.44 -11.47 11.95
N ASP A 87 -0.77 -12.03 12.06
CA ASP A 87 -1.27 -12.79 13.21
C ASP A 87 -0.58 -14.18 13.32
N GLY A 88 0.73 -14.22 13.04
CA GLY A 88 1.45 -15.47 12.81
C GLY A 88 2.98 -15.35 12.78
N ALA A 89 3.57 -14.35 13.45
CA ALA A 89 5.01 -14.38 13.70
C ALA A 89 5.40 -13.70 15.03
N ILE A 90 5.48 -14.56 16.05
CA ILE A 90 6.42 -14.55 17.18
C ILE A 90 6.15 -13.51 18.28
N ALA A 91 5.38 -13.92 19.29
CA ALA A 91 5.65 -13.55 20.67
C ALA A 91 6.42 -14.71 21.32
N LEU A 92 7.74 -14.47 21.49
CA LEU A 92 8.74 -15.07 22.39
C LEU A 92 8.58 -16.54 22.83
#